data_AF-A0A7Z8Z7V1-F1
#
_entry.id   AF-A0A7Z8Z7V1-F1
#
_cell.length_a   1.000
_cell.length_b   1.000
_cell.length_c   1.000
_cell.angle_alpha   90.00
_cell.angle_beta   90.00
_cell.angle_gamma   90.00
#
_symmetry.space_group_name_H-M   'P 1'
#
loop_
_entity.id
_entity.type
_entity.pdbx_description
1 polymer ?
#
loop_
_entity_poly.entity_id
_entity_poly.type
_entity_poly.pdbx_seq_one_letter_code
_entity_poly.pdbx_strand_id
1 'polypeptide(L)' 'MTKITETIKWADEIYQIARLDKVEGGATGTANIQAKQLAARTQFLKTMLEGFTDYRESTFFKTAEDPDGTIAGRAATPAG' A
#
# COMPACT_ATOMS: atom_id res chain seq x y z
N MET A 1 11.60 3.46 23.04
CA MET A 1 10.68 4.40 22.35
C MET A 1 9.50 3.60 21.83
N THR A 2 8.26 4.06 22.05
CA THR A 2 7.05 3.40 21.53
C THR A 2 6.81 3.83 20.07
N LYS A 3 6.20 2.95 19.26
CA LYS A 3 5.90 3.20 17.85
C LYS A 3 4.48 2.78 17.49
N ILE A 4 3.93 3.34 16.42
CA ILE A 4 2.69 2.86 15.81
C ILE A 4 3.01 1.58 15.02
N THR A 5 2.26 0.51 15.28
CA THR A 5 2.33 -0.70 14.47
C THR A 5 1.46 -0.52 13.24
N GLU A 6 2.06 -0.68 12.07
CA GLU A 6 1.37 -0.59 10.78
C GLU A 6 0.71 -1.92 10.43
N THR A 7 -0.40 -1.86 9.70
CA THR A 7 -1.11 -3.03 9.17
C THR A 7 -1.51 -2.77 7.73
N ILE A 8 -1.56 -3.81 6.90
CA ILE A 8 -1.99 -3.68 5.51
C ILE A 8 -3.53 -3.73 5.49
N LYS A 9 -4.18 -2.62 5.84
CA LYS A 9 -5.64 -2.52 5.88
C LYS A 9 -6.11 -1.13 5.48
N TRP A 10 -7.11 -1.08 4.60
CA TRP A 10 -7.88 0.13 4.38
C TRP A 10 -8.88 0.33 5.54
N ALA A 11 -8.70 1.38 6.32
CA ALA A 11 -9.72 1.84 7.25
C ALA A 11 -10.82 2.56 6.47
N ASP A 12 -12.10 2.26 6.69
CA ASP A 12 -13.20 2.89 5.93
C ASP A 12 -13.37 4.37 6.30
N GLU A 13 -13.13 4.70 7.56
CA GLU A 13 -13.19 6.05 8.10
C GLU A 13 -11.91 6.44 8.84
N ILE A 14 -11.74 7.75 9.04
CA ILE A 14 -10.73 8.30 9.96
C ILE A 14 -11.49 8.87 11.15
N TYR A 15 -11.23 8.31 12.32
CA TYR A 15 -11.94 8.66 13.54
C TYR A 15 -11.64 10.12 13.92
N GLN A 16 -12.66 10.96 14.03
CA GLN A 16 -12.48 12.30 14.55
C GLN A 16 -12.64 12.29 16.07
N ILE A 17 -11.64 12.80 16.79
CA ILE A 17 -11.73 12.96 18.25
C ILE A 17 -12.89 13.93 18.56
N ALA A 18 -13.81 13.46 19.38
CA ALA A 18 -14.95 14.19 19.91
C ALA A 18 -14.59 14.91 21.22
N ARG A 19 -15.40 15.92 21.57
CA ARG A 19 -15.18 16.72 22.80
C ARG A 19 -15.24 15.91 24.10
N LEU A 20 -15.99 14.81 24.10
CA LEU A 20 -16.16 13.95 25.28
C LEU A 20 -15.12 12.83 25.36
N ASP A 21 -14.25 12.71 24.36
CA ASP A 21 -13.23 11.68 24.37
C ASP A 21 -12.15 11.98 25.40
N LYS A 22 -11.76 10.95 26.13
CA LYS A 22 -10.53 11.00 26.90
C LYS A 22 -9.35 10.91 25.93
N VAL A 23 -8.61 12.00 25.79
CA VAL A 23 -7.40 12.05 24.94
C VAL A 23 -6.22 11.50 25.73
N GLU A 24 -5.87 10.25 25.46
CA GLU A 24 -4.72 9.59 26.09
C GLU A 24 -3.80 8.94 25.05
N GLY A 25 -2.54 8.77 25.44
CA GLY A 25 -1.52 8.10 24.64
C GLY A 25 -1.53 6.58 24.83
N GLY A 26 -0.44 5.92 24.45
CA GLY A 26 -0.31 4.47 24.54
C GLY A 26 -0.92 3.74 23.34
N ALA A 27 -0.81 2.41 23.34
CA ALA A 27 -1.19 1.60 22.20
C ALA A 27 -2.68 1.74 21.85
N THR A 28 -3.57 1.88 22.83
CA THR A 28 -5.02 1.97 22.59
C THR A 28 -5.59 3.37 22.82
N GLY A 29 -4.71 4.35 23.08
CA GLY A 29 -5.15 5.70 23.42
C GLY A 29 -5.78 6.43 22.24
N THR A 30 -6.83 7.19 22.53
CA THR A 30 -7.64 7.93 21.56
C THR A 30 -6.79 8.86 20.68
N ALA A 31 -5.73 9.45 21.24
CA ALA A 31 -4.80 10.31 20.51
C ALA A 31 -4.11 9.61 19.33
N ASN A 32 -3.98 8.27 19.38
CA ASN A 32 -3.25 7.48 18.40
C ASN A 32 -4.16 6.75 17.40
N ILE A 33 -5.49 6.83 17.52
CA ILE A 33 -6.43 6.12 16.63
C ILE A 33 -6.27 6.60 15.18
N GLN A 34 -6.30 7.91 14.96
CA GLN A 34 -6.13 8.50 13.62
C GLN A 34 -4.79 8.14 13.00
N ALA A 35 -3.71 8.28 13.78
CA ALA A 35 -2.37 7.95 13.32
C ALA A 35 -2.26 6.48 12.88
N LYS A 36 -2.89 5.55 13.61
CA LYS A 36 -2.95 4.14 13.23
C LYS A 36 -3.74 3.91 11.94
N GLN A 37 -4.90 4.54 11.80
CA GLN A 37 -5.74 4.39 10.60
C GLN A 37 -5.02 4.92 9.36
N LEU A 38 -4.38 6.08 9.48
CA LEU A 38 -3.59 6.66 8.39
C LEU A 38 -2.36 5.82 8.06
N ALA A 39 -1.62 5.35 9.08
CA ALA A 39 -0.48 4.47 8.86
C ALA A 39 -0.89 3.17 8.16
N ALA A 40 -2.03 2.58 8.52
CA ALA A 40 -2.55 1.39 7.87
C ALA A 40 -2.96 1.63 6.40
N ARG A 41 -3.62 2.77 6.11
CA ARG A 41 -3.95 3.17 4.73
C ARG A 41 -2.68 3.40 3.90
N THR A 42 -1.68 4.08 4.46
CA THR A 42 -0.39 4.30 3.78
C THR A 42 0.30 2.99 3.47
N GLN A 43 0.36 2.06 4.42
CA GLN A 43 0.98 0.75 4.21
C GLN A 43 0.22 -0.09 3.18
N PHE A 44 -1.13 -0.04 3.18
CA PHE A 44 -1.95 -0.66 2.14
C PHE A 44 -1.62 -0.10 0.75
N LEU A 45 -1.56 1.23 0.60
CA LEU A 45 -1.24 1.87 -0.68
C LEU A 45 0.18 1.57 -1.14
N LYS A 46 1.14 1.52 -0.22
CA LYS A 46 2.52 1.13 -0.50
C LYS A 46 2.58 -0.29 -1.05
N THR A 47 1.94 -1.25 -0.37
CA THR A 47 1.88 -2.64 -0.84
C THR A 47 1.22 -2.74 -2.22
N MET A 48 0.17 -1.97 -2.48
CA MET A 48 -0.49 -1.94 -3.79
C MET A 48 0.44 -1.38 -4.88
N LEU A 49 1.17 -0.29 -4.61
CA LEU A 49 2.13 0.31 -5.56
C LEU A 49 3.33 -0.60 -5.85
N GLU A 50 3.86 -1.24 -4.80
CA GLU A 50 4.95 -2.21 -4.92
C GLU A 50 4.47 -3.45 -5.71
N GLY A 51 3.24 -3.93 -5.46
CA GLY A 51 2.62 -5.01 -6.24
C GLY A 51 2.35 -4.66 -7.70
N PHE A 52 1.94 -3.43 -8.01
CA PHE A 52 1.79 -2.96 -9.41
C PHE A 52 3.13 -2.92 -10.16
N THR A 53 4.25 -2.75 -9.45
CA THR A 53 5.56 -2.76 -10.09
C THR A 53 5.94 -4.16 -10.57
N ASP A 54 5.49 -5.21 -9.86
CA ASP A 54 5.64 -6.61 -10.29
C ASP A 54 4.86 -6.89 -11.61
N TYR A 55 3.66 -6.32 -11.77
CA TYR A 55 2.90 -6.43 -13.03
C TYR A 55 3.53 -5.71 -14.22
N ARG A 56 4.40 -4.71 -13.99
CA ARG A 56 5.12 -4.05 -15.10
C ARG A 56 6.11 -4.99 -15.77
N GLU A 57 6.66 -5.98 -15.05
CA GLU A 57 7.54 -7.01 -15.61
C GLU A 57 6.80 -7.95 -16.59
N SER A 58 5.47 -7.86 -16.71
CA SER A 58 4.65 -8.64 -17.66
C SER A 58 4.26 -7.86 -18.93
N THR A 59 4.84 -6.69 -19.20
CA THR A 59 4.41 -5.84 -20.33
C THR A 59 5.40 -5.76 -21.48
N PHE A 60 4.82 -5.66 -22.68
CA PHE A 60 5.45 -5.59 -23.99
C PHE A 60 6.18 -4.25 -24.16
N PHE A 61 7.36 -4.10 -23.57
CA PHE A 61 8.15 -2.88 -23.71
C PHE A 61 8.89 -2.85 -25.05
N LYS A 62 8.73 -1.75 -25.77
CA LYS A 62 9.39 -1.54 -27.06
C LYS A 62 10.86 -1.17 -26.85
N THR A 63 11.77 -1.92 -27.45
CA THR A 63 13.18 -1.56 -27.59
C THR A 63 13.54 -1.42 -29.06
N ALA A 64 14.74 -0.94 -29.39
CA ALA A 64 15.18 -0.88 -30.79
C ALA A 64 15.28 -2.29 -31.41
N GLU A 65 15.51 -3.30 -30.57
CA GLU A 65 15.65 -4.70 -30.92
C GLU A 65 14.33 -5.49 -30.82
N ASP A 66 13.34 -4.98 -30.09
CA ASP A 66 11.99 -5.54 -29.95
C ASP A 66 10.94 -4.40 -30.13
N PRO A 67 10.68 -3.96 -31.38
CA PRO A 67 9.94 -2.72 -31.67
C PRO A 67 8.48 -2.70 -31.20
N ASP A 68 7.92 -3.86 -30.88
CA ASP A 68 6.57 -4.02 -30.36
C ASP A 68 6.52 -4.71 -28.99
N GLY A 69 7.66 -5.08 -28.41
CA GLY A 69 7.78 -5.68 -27.08
C GLY A 69 7.30 -7.14 -27.02
N THR A 70 7.03 -7.77 -28.17
CA THR A 70 6.45 -9.12 -28.25
C THR A 70 7.38 -10.20 -27.75
N ILE A 71 8.68 -10.02 -27.92
CA ILE A 71 9.68 -11.00 -27.50
C ILE A 71 9.74 -11.00 -25.97
N ALA A 72 9.85 -9.83 -25.35
CA ALA A 72 9.87 -9.68 -23.89
C ALA A 72 8.54 -10.14 -23.26
N GLY A 73 7.40 -9.72 -23.81
CA GLY A 73 6.08 -10.06 -23.27
C GLY A 73 5.77 -11.56 -23.29
N ARG A 74 6.14 -12.27 -24.37
CA ARG A 74 5.96 -13.73 -24.46
C ARG A 74 6.87 -14.51 -23.52
N ALA A 75 8.09 -14.04 -23.28
CA ALA A 75 9.03 -14.70 -22.38
C ALA A 75 8.60 -14.58 -20.89
N ALA A 76 8.00 -13.44 -20.53
CA ALA A 76 7.54 -13.17 -19.17
C ALA A 76 6.15 -13.75 -18.84
N THR A 77 5.40 -14.23 -19.84
CA THR A 77 4.06 -14.80 -19.62
C THR A 77 4.16 -16.29 -19.26
N PRO A 78 3.75 -16.72 -18.05
CA PRO A 78 3.71 -18.13 -17.70
C PRO A 78 2.70 -18.88 -18.58
N ALA A 79 3.01 -20.12 -18.97
CA ALA A 79 2.00 -21.00 -19.55
C ALA A 79 0.93 -21.28 -18.48
N GLY A 80 -0.30 -20.83 -18.73
CA GLY A 80 -1.45 -21.09 -17.88
C GLY A 80 -1.76 -22.57 -17.74
#